data_AF-A0A951CY23-F1
#
_entry.id   AF-A0A951CY23-F1
#
_cell.length_a   1.000
_cell.length_b   1.000
_cell.length_c   1.000
_cell.angle_alpha   90.00
_cell.angle_beta   90.00
_cell.angle_gamma   90.00
#
_symmetry.space_group_name_H-M   'P 1'
#
loop_
_entity.id
_entity.type
_entity.pdbx_description
1 polymer ?
#
loop_
_entity_poly.entity_id
_entity_poly.type
_entity_poly.pdbx_seq_one_letter_code
_entity_poly.pdbx_strand_id
1 'polypeptide(L)'
;MAQYAHPEVLVETEWLASKLKDRSLRVVEVDVDTAAYDVGHIPGAIAWAWNTQLCDTVQRDILPKDQLEALLAKSGIQPETTIVLYGDSNNWFAAWAFWQLKIYGHKDVRILNGGRKKWLAEGRELSQDTASYPATQYKAKDADLSLRAFLPQVQEAVKNHAASLVDVRSPQEFTGEILAPPGLPETCQRGGHIPGARNVPWGKACNEDGTFKSFDELKALYGAEGVNESRATIAYCRIGERSSHTWFVLKYLLGLPNVVNYDGSWTEWGNLVGAPVERGAAKSAGA
;
A
#
# COMPACT_ATOMS: atom_id res chain seq x y z
N MET A 1 -2.37 3.86 23.74
CA MET A 1 -2.11 3.48 22.34
C MET A 1 -1.53 2.08 22.36
N ALA A 2 -2.15 1.12 21.68
CA ALA A 2 -1.49 -0.16 21.44
C ALA A 2 -0.18 0.14 20.70
N GLN A 3 0.95 -0.24 21.27
CA GLN A 3 2.25 0.16 20.73
C GLN A 3 2.55 -0.70 19.51
N TYR A 4 2.21 -0.21 18.31
CA TYR A 4 2.73 -0.76 17.06
C TYR A 4 4.25 -0.87 17.13
N ALA A 5 4.85 -1.77 16.34
CA ALA A 5 6.30 -1.93 16.31
C ALA A 5 7.03 -0.65 15.86
N HIS A 6 6.45 0.05 14.89
CA HIS A 6 6.92 1.34 14.37
C HIS A 6 5.81 2.40 14.48
N PRO A 7 5.55 2.97 15.67
CA PRO A 7 4.48 3.96 15.82
C PRO A 7 4.79 5.29 15.11
N GLU A 8 6.06 5.56 14.79
CA GLU A 8 6.51 6.79 14.11
C GLU A 8 6.00 6.95 12.68
N VAL A 9 5.60 5.85 12.01
CA VAL A 9 5.11 5.88 10.63
C VAL A 9 3.59 6.11 10.52
N LEU A 10 2.91 6.31 11.64
CA LEU A 10 1.47 6.53 11.70
C LEU A 10 1.17 7.76 12.55
N VAL A 11 0.27 8.62 12.07
CA VAL A 11 -0.13 9.83 12.80
C VAL A 11 -1.64 9.92 12.93
N GLU A 12 -2.10 10.46 14.06
CA GLU A 12 -3.53 10.69 14.29
C GLU A 12 -3.99 12.01 13.66
N THR A 13 -5.27 12.07 13.35
CA THR A 13 -5.94 13.26 12.78
C THR A 13 -5.78 14.50 13.65
N GLU A 14 -5.83 14.36 14.97
CA GLU A 14 -5.57 15.45 15.92
C GLU A 14 -4.13 15.97 15.83
N TRP A 15 -3.15 15.07 15.75
CA TRP A 15 -1.75 15.45 15.60
C TRP A 15 -1.55 16.25 14.31
N LEU A 16 -2.09 15.77 13.19
CA LEU A 16 -1.95 16.45 11.91
C LEU A 16 -2.61 17.83 11.92
N ALA A 17 -3.82 17.95 12.49
CA ALA A 17 -4.52 19.22 12.62
C ALA A 17 -3.69 20.27 13.40
N SER A 18 -2.95 19.84 14.43
CA SER A 18 -2.04 20.74 15.18
C SER A 18 -0.78 21.15 14.40
N LYS A 19 -0.49 20.48 13.28
CA LYS A 19 0.75 20.62 12.49
C LYS A 19 0.55 21.17 11.08
N LEU A 20 -0.67 21.52 10.65
CA LEU A 20 -0.95 22.00 9.29
C LEU A 20 -0.15 23.25 8.88
N LYS A 21 0.35 24.03 9.84
CA LYS A 21 1.19 25.23 9.59
C LYS A 21 2.69 24.94 9.58
N ASP A 22 3.10 23.70 9.84
CA ASP A 22 4.50 23.29 9.88
C ASP A 22 5.09 23.22 8.46
N ARG A 23 6.05 24.10 8.17
CA ARG A 23 6.66 24.19 6.84
C ARG A 23 7.56 23.01 6.49
N SER A 24 8.00 22.24 7.50
CA SER A 24 8.79 21.02 7.32
C SER A 24 7.95 19.80 6.94
N LEU A 25 6.62 19.93 7.00
CA LEU A 25 5.66 18.89 6.68
C LEU A 25 5.01 19.12 5.31
N ARG A 26 4.72 18.03 4.60
CA ARG A 26 3.87 18.03 3.41
C ARG A 26 2.79 16.98 3.55
N VAL A 27 1.54 17.42 3.42
CA VAL A 27 0.37 16.55 3.39
C VAL A 27 0.08 16.21 1.94
N VAL A 28 -0.12 14.93 1.65
CA VAL A 28 -0.36 14.46 0.29
C VAL A 28 -1.56 13.51 0.28
N GLU A 29 -2.57 13.87 -0.51
CA GLU A 29 -3.73 13.04 -0.79
C GLU A 29 -3.45 12.12 -1.99
N VAL A 30 -3.71 10.82 -1.82
CA VAL A 30 -3.55 9.81 -2.86
C VAL A 30 -4.77 8.87 -2.83
N ASP A 31 -5.62 9.05 -3.83
CA ASP A 31 -6.95 8.42 -3.96
C ASP A 31 -7.03 7.55 -5.22
N VAL A 32 -8.18 6.89 -5.46
CA VAL A 32 -8.45 6.16 -6.72
C VAL A 32 -8.44 7.10 -7.92
N ASP A 33 -8.92 8.32 -7.71
CA ASP A 33 -8.88 9.44 -8.63
C ASP A 33 -8.84 10.76 -7.84
N THR A 34 -8.54 11.88 -8.50
CA THR A 34 -8.39 13.17 -7.82
C THR A 34 -9.70 13.93 -7.63
N ALA A 35 -10.87 13.36 -7.97
CA ALA A 35 -12.13 14.10 -7.90
C ALA A 35 -12.52 14.45 -6.46
N ALA A 36 -12.18 13.58 -5.50
CA ALA A 36 -12.45 13.84 -4.08
C ALA A 36 -11.64 15.02 -3.53
N TYR A 37 -10.39 15.18 -3.98
CA TYR A 37 -9.54 16.31 -3.63
C TYR A 37 -10.13 17.65 -4.11
N ASP A 38 -10.66 17.69 -5.33
CA ASP A 38 -11.24 18.91 -5.92
C ASP A 38 -12.51 19.38 -5.21
N VAL A 39 -13.27 18.46 -4.59
CA VAL A 39 -14.44 18.80 -3.76
C VAL A 39 -14.02 19.45 -2.43
N GLY A 40 -12.88 19.03 -1.88
CA GLY A 40 -12.28 19.58 -0.68
C GLY A 40 -11.27 18.61 -0.06
N HIS A 41 -10.19 19.13 0.48
CA HIS A 41 -9.04 18.36 0.98
C HIS A 41 -8.53 18.95 2.29
N ILE A 42 -7.61 18.26 2.96
CA ILE A 42 -6.97 18.78 4.18
C ILE A 42 -6.24 20.09 3.83
N PRO A 43 -6.40 21.19 4.60
CA PRO A 43 -5.77 22.47 4.28
C PRO A 43 -4.25 22.34 4.06
N GLY A 44 -3.78 22.81 2.89
CA GLY A 44 -2.38 22.73 2.48
C GLY A 44 -1.95 21.38 1.88
N ALA A 45 -2.85 20.40 1.77
CA ALA A 45 -2.54 19.16 1.06
C ALA A 45 -2.35 19.40 -0.44
N ILE A 46 -1.51 18.58 -1.05
CA ILE A 46 -1.42 18.41 -2.51
C ILE A 46 -1.99 17.04 -2.89
N ALA A 47 -2.33 16.83 -4.16
CA ALA A 47 -2.76 15.53 -4.66
C ALA A 47 -1.73 14.90 -5.60
N TRP A 48 -1.60 13.58 -5.53
CA TRP A 48 -0.91 12.79 -6.56
C TRP A 48 -1.89 11.79 -7.19
N ALA A 49 -2.05 11.87 -8.52
CA ALA A 49 -2.79 10.88 -9.27
C ALA A 49 -1.97 9.59 -9.40
N TRP A 50 -2.43 8.50 -8.80
CA TRP A 50 -1.62 7.27 -8.71
C TRP A 50 -1.24 6.71 -10.08
N ASN A 51 -2.16 6.77 -11.05
CA ASN A 51 -2.01 6.16 -12.37
C ASN A 51 -1.06 6.92 -13.32
N THR A 52 -0.83 8.21 -13.08
CA THR A 52 -0.05 9.08 -13.98
C THR A 52 1.13 9.74 -13.29
N GLN A 53 1.12 9.81 -11.96
CA GLN A 53 2.19 10.42 -11.15
C GLN A 53 2.84 9.42 -10.21
N LEU A 54 2.35 8.18 -10.08
CA LEU A 54 2.98 7.13 -9.25
C LEU A 54 3.20 5.82 -10.03
N CYS A 55 3.15 5.88 -11.36
CA CYS A 55 3.39 4.78 -12.28
C CYS A 55 4.13 5.31 -13.53
N ASP A 56 4.93 4.46 -14.16
CA ASP A 56 5.34 4.69 -15.55
C ASP A 56 4.10 4.60 -16.46
N THR A 57 4.01 5.50 -17.44
CA THR A 57 2.82 5.62 -18.31
C THR A 57 2.95 4.84 -19.63
N VAL A 58 4.10 4.21 -19.87
CA VAL A 58 4.41 3.40 -21.04
C VAL A 58 4.68 1.95 -20.62
N GLN A 59 5.59 1.76 -19.67
CA GLN A 59 5.89 0.44 -19.11
C GLN A 59 5.00 0.19 -17.89
N ARG A 60 4.60 -1.06 -17.66
CA ARG A 60 3.90 -1.42 -16.42
C ARG A 60 4.91 -1.52 -15.28
N ASP A 61 5.27 -0.38 -14.71
CA ASP A 61 6.22 -0.27 -13.60
C ASP A 61 5.84 0.88 -12.64
N ILE A 62 6.48 0.91 -11.48
CA ILE A 62 6.43 2.05 -10.56
C ILE A 62 7.05 3.28 -11.22
N LEU A 63 6.79 4.45 -10.64
CA LEU A 63 7.36 5.69 -11.17
C LEU A 63 8.90 5.62 -11.20
N PRO A 64 9.54 5.86 -12.36
CA PRO A 64 11.00 5.86 -12.46
C PRO A 64 11.64 6.91 -11.54
N LYS A 65 12.88 6.64 -11.12
CA LYS A 65 13.61 7.44 -10.12
C LYS A 65 13.65 8.93 -10.45
N ASP A 66 14.00 9.27 -11.69
CA ASP A 66 14.10 10.65 -12.18
C ASP A 66 12.75 11.36 -12.18
N GLN A 67 11.68 10.65 -12.52
CA GLN A 67 10.32 11.17 -12.47
C GLN A 67 9.82 11.35 -11.03
N LEU A 68 10.19 10.46 -10.11
CA LEU A 68 9.91 10.64 -8.68
C LEU A 68 10.66 11.86 -8.12
N GLU A 69 11.94 12.01 -8.45
CA GLU A 69 12.72 13.19 -8.07
C GLU A 69 12.03 14.48 -8.56
N ALA A 70 11.56 14.50 -9.81
CA ALA A 70 10.82 15.63 -10.37
C ALA A 70 9.47 15.86 -9.66
N LEU A 71 8.72 14.80 -9.34
CA LEU A 71 7.44 14.90 -8.62
C LEU A 71 7.63 15.51 -7.23
N LEU A 72 8.60 15.01 -6.47
CA LEU A 72 8.89 15.49 -5.12
C LEU A 72 9.43 16.92 -5.14
N ALA A 73 10.33 17.22 -6.08
CA ALA A 73 10.83 18.57 -6.31
C ALA A 73 9.69 19.56 -6.57
N LYS A 74 8.78 19.25 -7.52
CA LYS A 74 7.61 20.07 -7.86
C LYS A 74 6.62 20.20 -6.70
N SER A 75 6.54 19.19 -5.84
CA SER A 75 5.70 19.18 -4.64
C SER A 75 6.30 19.98 -3.47
N GLY A 76 7.47 20.60 -3.66
CA GLY A 76 8.17 21.36 -2.62
C GLY A 76 8.66 20.48 -1.46
N ILE A 77 8.99 19.22 -1.76
CA ILE A 77 9.50 18.20 -0.81
C ILE A 77 11.02 18.10 -0.93
N GLN A 78 11.70 18.25 0.20
CA GLN A 78 13.14 18.02 0.35
C GLN A 78 13.40 16.64 0.98
N PRO A 79 14.62 16.08 0.91
CA PRO A 79 14.96 14.78 1.50
C PRO A 79 14.65 14.63 3.00
N GLU A 80 14.60 15.75 3.74
CA GLU A 80 14.30 15.83 5.18
C GLU A 80 12.85 16.21 5.50
N THR A 81 12.03 16.51 4.50
CA THR A 81 10.60 16.83 4.69
C THR A 81 9.87 15.64 5.30
N THR A 82 9.03 15.86 6.32
CA THR A 82 8.09 14.83 6.77
C THR A 82 6.91 14.77 5.80
N ILE A 83 6.69 13.62 5.15
CA ILE A 83 5.54 13.41 4.27
C ILE A 83 4.44 12.69 5.03
N VAL A 84 3.23 13.26 5.08
CA VAL A 84 2.04 12.61 5.63
C VAL A 84 1.07 12.28 4.49
N LEU A 85 0.88 10.99 4.25
CA LEU A 85 0.01 10.46 3.20
C LEU A 85 -1.37 10.13 3.78
N TYR A 86 -2.41 10.44 3.03
CA TYR A 86 -3.77 10.02 3.32
C TYR A 86 -4.57 9.83 2.03
N GLY A 87 -5.70 9.15 2.11
CA GLY A 87 -6.63 9.07 1.00
C GLY A 87 -7.92 8.34 1.35
N ASP A 88 -8.70 8.05 0.32
CA ASP A 88 -9.92 7.27 0.34
C ASP A 88 -9.65 5.78 0.61
N SER A 89 -10.74 4.99 0.62
CA SER A 89 -10.68 3.52 0.63
C SER A 89 -9.73 2.95 1.70
N ASN A 90 -9.76 3.54 2.90
CA ASN A 90 -8.87 3.25 4.02
C ASN A 90 -7.37 3.28 3.65
N ASN A 91 -6.93 4.32 2.95
CA ASN A 91 -5.52 4.63 2.64
C ASN A 91 -4.81 3.65 1.68
N TRP A 92 -5.52 2.87 0.85
CA TRP A 92 -4.84 1.89 0.00
C TRP A 92 -3.82 2.50 -0.99
N PHE A 93 -4.12 3.63 -1.64
CA PHE A 93 -3.19 4.33 -2.52
C PHE A 93 -2.20 5.22 -1.77
N ALA A 94 -2.58 5.71 -0.58
CA ALA A 94 -1.61 6.31 0.34
C ALA A 94 -0.53 5.30 0.77
N ALA A 95 -0.89 4.04 1.03
CA ALA A 95 0.07 2.97 1.30
C ALA A 95 0.92 2.62 0.06
N TRP A 96 0.36 2.72 -1.14
CA TRP A 96 1.09 2.53 -2.40
C TRP A 96 2.18 3.60 -2.59
N ALA A 97 1.83 4.86 -2.37
CA ALA A 97 2.78 5.97 -2.37
C ALA A 97 3.84 5.80 -1.27
N PHE A 98 3.43 5.37 -0.07
CA PHE A 98 4.35 5.10 1.04
C PHE A 98 5.40 4.05 0.64
N TRP A 99 4.97 2.93 0.04
CA TRP A 99 5.85 1.85 -0.38
C TRP A 99 6.89 2.32 -1.41
N GLN A 100 6.47 3.10 -2.41
CA GLN A 100 7.38 3.67 -3.42
C GLN A 100 8.38 4.66 -2.80
N LEU A 101 7.93 5.55 -1.90
CA LEU A 101 8.82 6.47 -1.21
C LEU A 101 9.88 5.73 -0.37
N LYS A 102 9.51 4.60 0.24
CA LYS A 102 10.46 3.74 0.96
C LYS A 102 11.43 3.02 0.03
N ILE A 103 10.99 2.54 -1.14
CA ILE A 103 11.88 2.00 -2.19
C ILE A 103 12.98 3.00 -2.54
N TYR A 104 12.61 4.27 -2.71
CA TYR A 104 13.55 5.33 -3.09
C TYR A 104 14.21 6.04 -1.89
N GLY A 105 14.03 5.49 -0.69
CA GLY A 105 14.78 5.83 0.51
C GLY A 105 14.39 7.14 1.18
N HIS A 106 13.16 7.66 0.96
CA HIS A 106 12.65 8.78 1.74
C HIS A 106 12.49 8.38 3.22
N LYS A 107 13.08 9.16 4.12
CA LYS A 107 13.24 8.76 5.52
C LYS A 107 11.94 8.85 6.30
N ASP A 108 11.35 10.04 6.39
CA ASP A 108 10.17 10.31 7.22
C ASP A 108 8.90 10.37 6.37
N VAL A 109 8.29 9.20 6.21
CA VAL A 109 6.99 9.05 5.55
C VAL A 109 6.04 8.46 6.57
N ARG A 110 4.84 9.01 6.66
CA ARG A 110 3.79 8.59 7.61
C ARG A 110 2.45 8.46 6.91
N ILE A 111 1.57 7.62 7.45
CA ILE A 111 0.17 7.52 7.03
C ILE A 111 -0.73 8.17 8.08
N LEU A 112 -1.73 8.94 7.65
CA LEU A 112 -2.79 9.45 8.52
C LEU A 112 -3.74 8.32 8.89
N ASN A 113 -3.78 7.92 10.16
CA ASN A 113 -4.63 6.83 10.63
C ASN A 113 -6.11 7.17 10.39
N GLY A 114 -6.84 6.30 9.68
CA GLY A 114 -8.23 6.54 9.27
C GLY A 114 -8.41 7.33 7.98
N GLY A 115 -7.34 7.92 7.45
CA GLY A 115 -7.31 8.58 6.14
C GLY A 115 -8.35 9.69 5.99
N ARG A 116 -8.82 9.88 4.76
CA ARG A 116 -9.86 10.87 4.43
C ARG A 116 -11.17 10.60 5.19
N LYS A 117 -11.53 9.32 5.33
CA LYS A 117 -12.77 8.89 5.98
C LYS A 117 -12.89 9.39 7.43
N LYS A 118 -11.85 9.17 8.25
CA LYS A 118 -11.84 9.62 9.65
C LYS A 118 -11.77 11.13 9.76
N TRP A 119 -11.00 11.80 8.89
CA TRP A 119 -10.93 13.27 8.88
C TRP A 119 -12.31 13.91 8.66
N LEU A 120 -13.07 13.40 7.69
CA LEU A 120 -14.44 13.84 7.40
C LEU A 120 -15.42 13.50 8.53
N ALA A 121 -15.36 12.28 9.07
CA ALA A 121 -16.23 11.84 10.15
C ALA A 121 -16.07 12.66 11.44
N GLU A 122 -14.85 13.16 11.70
CA GLU A 122 -14.55 14.04 12.83
C GLU A 122 -14.94 15.51 12.58
N GLY A 123 -15.51 15.85 11.42
CA GLY A 123 -15.95 17.21 11.08
C GLY A 123 -14.79 18.21 10.99
N ARG A 124 -13.59 17.74 10.62
CA ARG A 124 -12.40 18.60 10.54
C ARG A 124 -12.45 19.51 9.32
N GLU A 125 -11.69 20.60 9.41
CA GLU A 125 -11.58 21.62 8.37
C GLU A 125 -11.14 21.00 7.03
N LEU A 126 -11.79 21.46 5.96
CA LEU A 126 -11.41 21.20 4.59
C LEU A 126 -11.14 22.53 3.89
N SER A 127 -10.22 22.51 2.93
CA SER A 127 -9.99 23.61 2.01
C SER A 127 -10.31 23.17 0.58
N GLN A 128 -10.63 24.14 -0.27
CA GLN A 128 -10.67 23.99 -1.73
C GLN A 128 -9.49 24.72 -2.40
N ASP A 129 -8.66 25.41 -1.63
CA ASP A 129 -7.51 26.14 -2.14
C ASP A 129 -6.44 25.17 -2.63
N THR A 130 -6.11 25.21 -3.92
CA THR A 130 -5.01 24.43 -4.46
C THR A 130 -3.68 24.88 -3.85
N ALA A 131 -3.10 24.04 -2.99
CA ALA A 131 -1.78 24.30 -2.43
C ALA A 131 -0.71 24.30 -3.53
N SER A 132 0.19 25.28 -3.49
CA SER A 132 1.34 25.37 -4.38
C SER A 132 2.57 25.75 -3.57
N TYR A 133 3.62 24.94 -3.69
CA TYR A 133 4.88 25.12 -2.97
C TYR A 133 6.00 25.45 -3.96
N PRO A 134 6.99 26.27 -3.57
CA PRO A 134 8.17 26.48 -4.39
C PRO A 134 8.85 25.14 -4.69
N ALA A 135 9.26 24.96 -5.94
CA ALA A 135 10.01 23.77 -6.33
C ALA A 135 11.31 23.67 -5.52
N THR A 136 11.70 22.44 -5.21
CA THR A 136 12.89 22.12 -4.41
C THR A 136 13.87 21.28 -5.23
N GLN A 137 15.00 20.90 -4.62
CA GLN A 137 15.90 19.90 -5.17
C GLN A 137 15.71 18.61 -4.39
N TYR A 138 15.42 17.53 -5.09
CA TYR A 138 15.27 16.22 -4.49
C TYR A 138 16.16 15.21 -5.21
N LYS A 139 16.91 14.42 -4.45
CA LYS A 139 17.74 13.33 -4.97
C LYS A 139 17.39 12.06 -4.23
N ALA A 140 16.78 11.12 -4.95
CA ALA A 140 16.40 9.82 -4.44
C ALA A 140 17.61 8.90 -4.29
N LYS A 141 17.48 7.89 -3.43
CA LYS A 141 18.40 6.74 -3.45
C LYS A 141 18.09 5.85 -4.65
N ASP A 142 18.98 4.91 -4.92
CA ASP A 142 18.65 3.82 -5.83
C ASP A 142 17.56 2.95 -5.20
N ALA A 143 16.75 2.31 -6.05
CA ALA A 143 15.62 1.51 -5.61
C ALA A 143 16.08 0.36 -4.71
N ASP A 144 15.55 0.31 -3.48
CA ASP A 144 15.74 -0.81 -2.57
C ASP A 144 14.84 -1.99 -2.99
N LEU A 145 15.40 -2.86 -3.82
CA LEU A 145 14.71 -4.05 -4.32
C LEU A 145 14.47 -5.10 -3.23
N SER A 146 14.96 -4.92 -2.00
CA SER A 146 14.60 -5.79 -0.87
C SER A 146 13.16 -5.59 -0.38
N LEU A 147 12.46 -4.55 -0.88
CA LEU A 147 11.05 -4.26 -0.56
C LEU A 147 10.07 -4.74 -1.64
N ARG A 148 10.58 -5.22 -2.77
CA ARG A 148 9.82 -5.58 -3.97
C ARG A 148 10.15 -7.00 -4.42
N ALA A 149 9.13 -7.81 -4.63
CA ALA A 149 9.27 -9.11 -5.26
C ALA A 149 8.92 -9.02 -6.74
N PHE A 150 9.76 -9.59 -7.59
CA PHE A 150 9.50 -9.77 -9.01
C PHE A 150 9.06 -11.21 -9.29
N LEU A 151 8.42 -11.42 -10.44
CA LEU A 151 7.89 -12.72 -10.84
C LEU A 151 8.87 -13.91 -10.64
N PRO A 152 10.15 -13.85 -11.08
CA PRO A 152 11.06 -14.98 -10.89
C PRO A 152 11.29 -15.33 -9.42
N GLN A 153 11.29 -14.33 -8.52
CA GLN A 153 11.45 -14.54 -7.09
C GLN A 153 10.20 -15.19 -6.47
N VAL A 154 9.00 -14.80 -6.94
CA VAL A 154 7.74 -15.43 -6.52
C VAL A 154 7.69 -16.89 -6.99
N GLN A 155 8.07 -17.16 -8.25
CA GLN A 155 8.13 -18.53 -8.77
C GLN A 155 9.08 -19.43 -7.97
N GLU A 156 10.26 -18.92 -7.61
CA GLU A 156 11.22 -19.67 -6.79
C GLU A 156 10.69 -19.87 -5.36
N ALA A 157 10.03 -18.86 -4.78
CA ALA A 157 9.42 -18.96 -3.46
C ALA A 157 8.31 -20.02 -3.41
N VAL A 158 7.49 -20.12 -4.48
CA VAL A 158 6.46 -21.16 -4.63
C VAL A 158 7.12 -22.54 -4.73
N LYS A 159 8.11 -22.69 -5.62
CA LYS A 159 8.79 -23.97 -5.87
C LYS A 159 9.45 -24.55 -4.63
N ASN A 160 10.08 -23.69 -3.82
CA ASN A 160 10.84 -24.12 -2.64
C ASN A 160 10.04 -23.99 -1.33
N HIS A 161 8.79 -23.54 -1.39
CA HIS A 161 8.02 -23.17 -0.20
C HIS A 161 8.82 -22.22 0.73
N ALA A 162 9.52 -21.25 0.16
CA ALA A 162 10.47 -20.40 0.90
C ALA A 162 9.82 -19.22 1.64
N ALA A 163 8.57 -18.87 1.30
CA ALA A 163 7.86 -17.74 1.88
C ALA A 163 6.38 -18.05 2.16
N SER A 164 5.80 -17.32 3.11
CA SER A 164 4.36 -17.22 3.28
C SER A 164 3.82 -16.27 2.20
N LEU A 165 2.86 -16.75 1.39
CA LEU A 165 2.22 -15.95 0.35
C LEU A 165 0.88 -15.45 0.87
N VAL A 166 0.68 -14.13 0.88
CA VAL A 166 -0.54 -13.49 1.40
C VAL A 166 -1.31 -12.87 0.24
N ASP A 167 -2.43 -13.49 -0.11
CA ASP A 167 -3.37 -12.98 -1.09
C ASP A 167 -4.39 -12.07 -0.39
N VAL A 168 -4.35 -10.78 -0.70
CA VAL A 168 -5.16 -9.77 0.01
C VAL A 168 -6.47 -9.43 -0.71
N ARG A 169 -6.79 -10.17 -1.77
CA ARG A 169 -8.01 -10.03 -2.56
C ARG A 169 -9.25 -10.55 -1.83
N SER A 170 -10.43 -10.32 -2.39
CA SER A 170 -11.66 -10.89 -1.84
C SER A 170 -11.64 -12.43 -1.90
N PRO A 171 -12.40 -13.11 -1.03
CA PRO A 171 -12.50 -14.57 -1.06
C PRO A 171 -12.90 -15.12 -2.43
N GLN A 172 -13.83 -14.47 -3.14
CA GLN A 172 -14.32 -14.91 -4.46
C GLN A 172 -13.23 -14.88 -5.54
N GLU A 173 -12.33 -13.91 -5.47
CA GLU A 173 -11.19 -13.83 -6.39
C GLU A 173 -10.14 -14.89 -6.05
N PHE A 174 -9.89 -15.08 -4.75
CA PHE A 174 -8.98 -16.09 -4.25
C PHE A 174 -9.43 -17.50 -4.64
N THR A 175 -10.71 -17.84 -4.44
CA THR A 175 -11.25 -19.16 -4.81
C THR A 175 -11.32 -19.35 -6.33
N GLY A 176 -11.27 -18.26 -7.10
CA GLY A 176 -11.40 -18.25 -8.55
C GLY A 176 -12.84 -18.28 -9.04
N GLU A 177 -13.81 -18.01 -8.17
CA GLU A 177 -15.23 -17.81 -8.52
C GLU A 177 -15.42 -16.61 -9.46
N ILE A 178 -14.61 -15.55 -9.26
CA ILE A 178 -14.56 -14.40 -10.17
C ILE A 178 -13.13 -14.16 -10.66
N LEU A 179 -12.99 -13.64 -11.89
CA LEU A 179 -11.68 -13.30 -12.47
C LEU A 179 -11.17 -11.93 -11.96
N ALA A 180 -12.09 -10.98 -11.90
CA ALA A 180 -11.87 -9.63 -11.40
C ALA A 180 -13.23 -9.07 -10.92
N PRO A 181 -13.25 -8.00 -10.11
CA PRO A 181 -14.48 -7.36 -9.69
C PRO A 181 -15.07 -6.69 -10.94
N PRO A 182 -16.41 -6.66 -11.05
CA PRO A 182 -17.06 -6.01 -12.18
C PRO A 182 -16.59 -4.56 -12.36
N GLY A 183 -16.34 -4.17 -13.61
CA GLY A 183 -16.08 -2.76 -13.97
C GLY A 183 -14.63 -2.27 -13.84
N LEU A 184 -13.69 -3.11 -13.38
CA LEU A 184 -12.26 -2.74 -13.32
C LEU A 184 -11.46 -3.36 -14.49
N PRO A 185 -10.55 -2.60 -15.13
CA PRO A 185 -9.73 -3.11 -16.24
C PRO A 185 -8.62 -4.09 -15.81
N GLU A 186 -8.58 -4.48 -14.54
CA GLU A 186 -7.56 -5.33 -13.91
C GLU A 186 -7.84 -6.84 -14.12
N THR A 187 -7.91 -7.27 -15.39
CA THR A 187 -8.37 -8.63 -15.75
C THR A 187 -7.24 -9.68 -15.81
N CYS A 188 -7.62 -10.96 -15.84
CA CYS A 188 -6.72 -12.09 -15.98
C CYS A 188 -7.34 -13.22 -16.82
N GLN A 189 -6.50 -14.07 -17.44
CA GLN A 189 -6.95 -15.25 -18.20
C GLN A 189 -7.38 -16.41 -17.28
N ARG A 190 -6.92 -16.45 -16.02
CA ARG A 190 -7.22 -17.54 -15.07
C ARG A 190 -7.56 -17.00 -13.67
N GLY A 191 -8.71 -17.40 -13.14
CA GLY A 191 -9.11 -17.19 -11.75
C GLY A 191 -8.56 -18.27 -10.82
N GLY A 192 -8.30 -17.89 -9.57
CA GLY A 192 -7.68 -18.71 -8.53
C GLY A 192 -6.65 -17.89 -7.74
N HIS A 193 -5.69 -18.56 -7.11
CA HIS A 193 -4.60 -17.96 -6.35
C HIS A 193 -3.26 -18.67 -6.62
N ILE A 194 -2.16 -18.05 -6.17
CA ILE A 194 -0.82 -18.65 -6.25
C ILE A 194 -0.78 -19.84 -5.29
N PRO A 195 -0.26 -21.02 -5.70
CA PRO A 195 -0.28 -22.21 -4.86
C PRO A 195 0.30 -22.00 -3.46
N GLY A 196 -0.42 -22.48 -2.44
CA GLY A 196 -0.01 -22.35 -1.03
C GLY A 196 -0.29 -20.97 -0.41
N ALA A 197 -0.86 -20.02 -1.15
CA ALA A 197 -1.23 -18.73 -0.59
C ALA A 197 -2.35 -18.83 0.45
N ARG A 198 -2.36 -17.88 1.37
CA ARG A 198 -3.39 -17.69 2.39
C ARG A 198 -4.14 -16.41 2.12
N ASN A 199 -5.47 -16.44 2.30
CA ASN A 199 -6.33 -15.31 1.99
C ASN A 199 -6.58 -14.44 3.23
N VAL A 200 -5.98 -13.25 3.25
CA VAL A 200 -6.25 -12.22 4.26
C VAL A 200 -6.72 -10.96 3.54
N PRO A 201 -8.02 -10.81 3.25
CA PRO A 201 -8.55 -9.63 2.57
C PRO A 201 -8.10 -8.34 3.28
N TRP A 202 -7.49 -7.42 2.53
CA TRP A 202 -6.77 -6.26 3.08
C TRP A 202 -7.61 -5.44 4.10
N GLY A 203 -8.91 -5.28 3.83
CA GLY A 203 -9.82 -4.52 4.68
C GLY A 203 -10.06 -5.13 6.06
N LYS A 204 -9.72 -6.40 6.29
CA LYS A 204 -9.78 -7.02 7.63
C LYS A 204 -8.78 -6.39 8.61
N ALA A 205 -7.74 -5.71 8.11
CA ALA A 205 -6.76 -5.00 8.93
C ALA A 205 -7.25 -3.60 9.39
N CYS A 206 -8.43 -3.17 8.95
CA CYS A 206 -9.01 -1.87 9.28
C CYS A 206 -10.22 -2.02 10.23
N ASN A 207 -10.46 -0.99 11.02
CA ASN A 207 -11.71 -0.77 11.73
C ASN A 207 -12.76 -0.12 10.83
N GLU A 208 -14.00 -0.04 11.30
CA GLU A 208 -15.11 0.56 10.54
C GLU A 208 -14.88 2.03 10.23
N ASP A 209 -14.16 2.77 11.06
CA ASP A 209 -13.81 4.19 10.84
C ASP A 209 -12.63 4.39 9.86
N GLY A 210 -12.04 3.28 9.37
CA GLY A 210 -10.90 3.28 8.46
C GLY A 210 -9.53 3.26 9.15
N THR A 211 -9.47 3.33 10.48
CA THR A 211 -8.20 3.20 11.22
C THR A 211 -7.65 1.79 11.13
N PHE A 212 -6.34 1.62 11.31
CA PHE A 212 -5.77 0.30 11.48
C PHE A 212 -6.24 -0.34 12.79
N LYS A 213 -6.46 -1.66 12.77
CA LYS A 213 -6.70 -2.46 13.97
C LYS A 213 -5.52 -2.42 14.92
N SER A 214 -5.77 -2.71 16.20
CA SER A 214 -4.71 -2.76 17.21
C SER A 214 -3.64 -3.81 16.89
N PHE A 215 -2.44 -3.64 17.46
CA PHE A 215 -1.33 -4.58 17.27
C PHE A 215 -1.75 -6.04 17.55
N ASP A 216 -2.48 -6.29 18.64
CA ASP A 216 -2.89 -7.65 19.03
C ASP A 216 -3.92 -8.25 18.06
N GLU A 217 -4.89 -7.45 17.60
CA GLU A 217 -5.85 -7.90 16.58
C GLU A 217 -5.16 -8.21 15.25
N LEU A 218 -4.21 -7.37 14.83
CA LEU A 218 -3.43 -7.59 13.62
C LEU A 218 -2.57 -8.86 13.76
N LYS A 219 -1.87 -9.02 14.90
CA LYS A 219 -1.05 -10.19 15.17
C LYS A 219 -1.88 -11.47 15.15
N ALA A 220 -3.09 -11.43 15.73
CA ALA A 220 -4.02 -12.56 15.68
C ALA A 220 -4.51 -12.84 14.25
N LEU A 221 -4.90 -11.80 13.49
CA LEU A 221 -5.40 -11.91 12.12
C LEU A 221 -4.39 -12.61 11.20
N TYR A 222 -3.13 -12.16 11.20
CA TYR A 222 -2.10 -12.73 10.33
C TYR A 222 -1.51 -14.03 10.89
N GLY A 223 -1.39 -14.14 12.22
CA GLY A 223 -0.91 -15.34 12.89
C GLY A 223 -1.80 -16.57 12.68
N ALA A 224 -3.13 -16.38 12.58
CA ALA A 224 -4.08 -17.43 12.27
C ALA A 224 -3.83 -18.09 10.89
N GLU A 225 -3.24 -17.32 9.96
CA GLU A 225 -2.86 -17.80 8.62
C GLU A 225 -1.39 -18.23 8.54
N GLY A 226 -0.68 -18.31 9.67
CA GLY A 226 0.72 -18.72 9.72
C GLY A 226 1.71 -17.65 9.23
N VAL A 227 1.30 -16.38 9.16
CA VAL A 227 2.17 -15.24 8.82
C VAL A 227 2.80 -14.71 10.10
N ASN A 228 4.11 -14.87 10.23
CA ASN A 228 4.89 -14.46 11.40
C ASN A 228 6.37 -14.24 11.02
N GLU A 229 7.21 -13.92 12.00
CA GLU A 229 8.63 -13.60 11.82
C GLU A 229 9.53 -14.76 11.39
N SER A 230 9.07 -16.02 11.49
CA SER A 230 9.90 -17.20 11.20
C SER A 230 10.19 -17.41 9.71
N ARG A 231 9.44 -16.75 8.82
CA ARG A 231 9.53 -16.92 7.37
C ARG A 231 9.39 -15.59 6.65
N ALA A 232 10.00 -15.48 5.48
CA ALA A 232 9.75 -14.37 4.58
C ALA A 232 8.28 -14.34 4.17
N THR A 233 7.74 -13.15 3.92
CA THR A 233 6.34 -12.95 3.51
C THR A 233 6.27 -12.15 2.22
N ILE A 234 5.50 -12.64 1.25
CA ILE A 234 5.20 -11.95 0.00
C ILE A 234 3.71 -11.63 -0.01
N ALA A 235 3.36 -10.35 -0.02
CA ALA A 235 1.97 -9.91 -0.19
C ALA A 235 1.68 -9.59 -1.65
N TYR A 236 0.50 -9.95 -2.14
CA TYR A 236 0.06 -9.63 -3.50
C TYR A 236 -1.46 -9.42 -3.58
N CYS A 237 -1.91 -8.67 -4.58
CA CYS A 237 -3.32 -8.45 -4.91
C CYS A 237 -3.56 -8.62 -6.41
N ARG A 238 -4.16 -7.64 -7.09
CA ARG A 238 -4.21 -7.57 -8.56
C ARG A 238 -3.09 -6.73 -9.18
N ILE A 239 -2.84 -5.52 -8.67
CA ILE A 239 -1.86 -4.59 -9.25
C ILE A 239 -0.88 -3.97 -8.24
N GLY A 240 -0.78 -4.50 -7.01
CA GLY A 240 0.20 -4.11 -6.00
C GLY A 240 -0.24 -3.07 -4.96
N GLU A 241 -1.31 -2.33 -5.22
CA GLU A 241 -1.81 -1.22 -4.40
C GLU A 241 -2.44 -1.72 -3.08
N ARG A 242 -3.34 -2.69 -3.12
CA ARG A 242 -3.93 -3.30 -1.90
C ARG A 242 -2.91 -4.09 -1.09
N SER A 243 -1.96 -4.74 -1.77
CA SER A 243 -0.90 -5.49 -1.09
C SER A 243 0.14 -4.57 -0.47
N SER A 244 0.32 -3.33 -0.97
CA SER A 244 1.14 -2.32 -0.29
C SER A 244 0.58 -1.93 1.08
N HIS A 245 -0.75 -1.87 1.22
CA HIS A 245 -1.42 -1.65 2.52
C HIS A 245 -1.10 -2.79 3.50
N THR A 246 -1.23 -4.05 3.06
CA THR A 246 -0.87 -5.20 3.92
C THR A 246 0.64 -5.26 4.19
N TRP A 247 1.49 -4.90 3.22
CA TRP A 247 2.93 -4.79 3.42
C TRP A 247 3.26 -3.75 4.50
N PHE A 248 2.58 -2.59 4.52
CA PHE A 248 2.75 -1.57 5.56
C PHE A 248 2.38 -2.14 6.93
N VAL A 249 1.23 -2.80 7.03
CA VAL A 249 0.76 -3.44 8.26
C VAL A 249 1.76 -4.47 8.80
N LEU A 250 2.18 -5.41 7.95
CA LEU A 250 3.10 -6.47 8.36
C LEU A 250 4.49 -5.92 8.72
N LYS A 251 5.05 -5.04 7.88
CA LYS A 251 6.42 -4.57 8.05
C LYS A 251 6.56 -3.53 9.16
N TYR A 252 5.63 -2.57 9.26
CA TYR A 252 5.75 -1.45 10.20
C TYR A 252 4.87 -1.60 11.42
N LEU A 253 3.59 -1.96 11.27
CA LEU A 253 2.71 -2.06 12.44
C LEU A 253 3.04 -3.29 13.29
N LEU A 254 3.32 -4.42 12.63
CA LEU A 254 3.71 -5.67 13.29
C LEU A 254 5.22 -5.89 13.39
N GLY A 255 6.04 -5.15 12.62
CA GLY A 255 7.50 -5.23 12.72
C GLY A 255 8.14 -6.46 12.08
N LEU A 256 7.46 -7.13 11.14
CA LEU A 256 8.04 -8.31 10.46
C LEU A 256 9.20 -7.86 9.55
N PRO A 257 10.40 -8.47 9.66
CA PRO A 257 11.59 -7.97 8.98
C PRO A 257 11.56 -8.20 7.45
N ASN A 258 11.11 -9.38 7.03
CA ASN A 258 11.26 -9.91 5.67
C ASN A 258 9.93 -9.91 4.90
N VAL A 259 9.32 -8.73 4.77
CA VAL A 259 8.07 -8.54 4.03
C VAL A 259 8.32 -7.77 2.74
N VAL A 260 7.86 -8.34 1.62
CA VAL A 260 7.97 -7.75 0.28
C VAL A 260 6.61 -7.67 -0.40
N ASN A 261 6.44 -6.65 -1.24
CA ASN A 261 5.25 -6.50 -2.08
C ASN A 261 5.54 -7.06 -3.47
N TYR A 262 4.68 -7.95 -3.98
CA TYR A 262 4.71 -8.39 -5.37
C TYR A 262 3.69 -7.56 -6.17
N ASP A 263 4.15 -6.46 -6.76
CA ASP A 263 3.29 -5.49 -7.45
C ASP A 263 2.79 -5.99 -8.81
N GLY A 264 3.55 -6.88 -9.47
CA GLY A 264 3.08 -7.61 -10.65
C GLY A 264 1.75 -8.31 -10.39
N SER A 265 1.61 -8.92 -9.21
CA SER A 265 0.37 -9.41 -8.61
C SER A 265 -0.45 -10.32 -9.57
N TRP A 266 -1.76 -10.46 -9.33
CA TRP A 266 -2.59 -11.39 -10.11
C TRP A 266 -2.77 -11.00 -11.58
N THR A 267 -2.69 -9.72 -11.95
CA THR A 267 -2.76 -9.36 -13.38
C THR A 267 -1.51 -9.78 -14.15
N GLU A 268 -0.37 -10.00 -13.49
CA GLU A 268 0.76 -10.69 -14.10
C GLU A 268 0.56 -12.21 -14.00
N TRP A 269 0.50 -12.77 -12.79
CA TRP A 269 0.47 -14.22 -12.56
C TRP A 269 -0.68 -14.93 -13.29
N GLY A 270 -1.89 -14.38 -13.20
CA GLY A 270 -3.09 -14.96 -13.81
C GLY A 270 -3.13 -14.86 -15.35
N ASN A 271 -2.15 -14.19 -15.96
CA ASN A 271 -1.97 -14.10 -17.42
C ASN A 271 -0.74 -14.88 -17.91
N LEU A 272 0.07 -15.46 -17.03
CA LEU A 272 1.24 -16.26 -17.42
C LEU A 272 0.84 -17.61 -18.02
N VAL A 273 1.44 -17.94 -19.16
CA VAL A 273 1.30 -19.27 -19.76
C VAL A 273 2.02 -20.30 -18.90
N GLY A 274 1.30 -21.33 -18.45
CA GLY A 274 1.86 -22.45 -17.69
C GLY A 274 2.15 -22.16 -16.22
N ALA A 275 1.74 -21.01 -15.68
CA ALA A 275 1.85 -20.74 -14.25
C ALA A 275 0.92 -21.67 -13.44
N PRO A 276 1.38 -22.22 -12.30
CA PRO A 276 0.52 -23.04 -11.46
C PRO A 276 -0.51 -22.15 -10.74
N VAL A 277 -1.74 -22.63 -10.66
CA VAL A 277 -2.88 -21.92 -10.06
C VAL A 277 -3.69 -22.90 -9.21
N GLU A 278 -3.98 -22.51 -7.97
CA GLU A 278 -4.92 -23.22 -7.10
C GLU A 278 -6.31 -22.55 -7.12
N ARG A 279 -7.36 -23.34 -6.90
CA ARG A 279 -8.76 -22.90 -6.81
C ARG A 279 -9.43 -23.47 -5.57
N GLY A 280 -10.51 -22.82 -5.14
CA GLY A 280 -11.22 -23.16 -3.91
C GLY A 280 -10.56 -22.57 -2.66
N ALA A 281 -11.06 -22.95 -1.49
CA ALA A 281 -10.51 -22.48 -0.22
C ALA A 281 -9.09 -23.00 0.01
N ALA A 282 -8.31 -22.25 0.82
CA ALA A 282 -6.96 -22.66 1.17
C ALA A 282 -6.99 -24.03 1.86
N LYS A 283 -6.16 -24.97 1.41
CA LYS A 283 -6.01 -26.27 2.08
C LYS A 283 -5.48 -26.04 3.50
N SER A 284 -6.15 -26.61 4.50
CA SER A 284 -5.71 -26.55 5.89
C SER A 284 -4.29 -27.09 6.01
N ALA A 285 -3.45 -26.44 6.82
CA ALA A 285 -2.13 -26.96 7.13
C ALA A 285 -2.30 -28.25 7.95
N GLY A 286 -2.26 -29.41 7.28
CA GLY A 286 -2.39 -30.73 7.92
C GLY A 286 -3.31 -31.75 7.25
N ALA A 287 -3.64 -31.61 5.96
CA ALA A 287 -4.28 -32.65 5.17
C ALA A 287 -3.38 -33.12 4.03
#